data_AF-A0A961H8Z5-F1
#
_entry.id   AF-A0A961H8Z5-F1
#
_cell.length_a   1.000
_cell.length_b   1.000
_cell.length_c   1.000
_cell.angle_alpha   90.00
_cell.angle_beta   90.00
_cell.angle_gamma   90.00
#
_symmetry.space_group_name_H-M   'P 1'
#
loop_
_entity.id
_entity.type
_entity.pdbx_description
1 polymer ?
#
loop_
_entity_poly.entity_id
_entity_poly.type
_entity_poly.pdbx_seq_one_letter_code
_entity_poly.pdbx_strand_id
1 'polypeptide(L)'
;MSNFVDEAALNVKAGDGGAGCVSFRREAHTPKGGPDGGDGGRGGDIWLLADRNVASLLAFRDYPHRKATSGKHGSGARKHGASGDDLTVHVPEGTVVKDRDGSVLADLVHHGDRWLAAEGGRGGKGNARFLSNRRRAPSFAEQGEVGEEKWVWMELKLMADVALVGLPNVGKSTLISRISAAKPKIADYPFTTLVPNLGVVRTDDDFEMIVADIPGLIEGAAEGKGLGHQFLRHIERARVLAILVDLASVAELDPERQEEILLAELGRYQPDLLLRERVLLGARADLADPDTIDAFDGHVISSVTGRGVAEVIGKFRQAVELARSEIEEPEAYAVYRPVPEGIRVGRNSYGEWEVIGREALRAVAVSDLTNPDALDYVHDRLGALGVDKALARAGARNGDVVNIGPMSFEYESGDEVNFADGGR
;
A
#
# COMPACT_ATOMS: atom_id res chain seq x y z
N MET A 1 -5.85 7.80 25.87
CA MET A 1 -4.55 7.78 25.17
C MET A 1 -4.84 7.78 23.68
N SER A 2 -4.39 8.82 23.00
CA SER A 2 -4.72 9.19 21.62
C SER A 2 -4.00 8.28 20.63
N ASN A 3 -4.68 7.27 20.11
CA ASN A 3 -4.08 6.36 19.14
C ASN A 3 -4.54 6.72 17.72
N PHE A 4 -4.20 7.92 17.24
CA PHE A 4 -4.17 8.12 15.78
C PHE A 4 -2.75 7.74 15.36
N VAL A 5 -2.66 6.76 14.47
CA VAL A 5 -1.40 6.14 14.08
C VAL A 5 -1.33 6.29 12.57
N ASP A 6 -0.43 7.15 12.11
CA ASP A 6 -0.29 7.51 10.70
C ASP A 6 0.73 6.62 10.00
N GLU A 7 1.40 5.76 10.76
CA GLU A 7 2.31 4.74 10.25
C GLU A 7 1.96 3.37 10.84
N ALA A 8 1.82 2.37 9.98
CA ALA A 8 1.63 1.01 10.43
C ALA A 8 2.40 0.01 9.58
N ALA A 9 2.92 -1.02 10.22
CA ALA A 9 3.45 -2.17 9.54
C ALA A 9 2.33 -3.21 9.33
N LEU A 10 2.22 -3.72 8.12
CA LEU A 10 1.28 -4.78 7.77
C LEU A 10 2.05 -5.98 7.25
N ASN A 11 1.78 -7.14 7.85
CA ASN A 11 2.24 -8.42 7.35
C ASN A 11 1.12 -9.03 6.50
N VAL A 12 1.41 -9.22 5.21
CA VAL A 12 0.50 -9.85 4.26
C VAL A 12 1.02 -11.25 3.95
N LYS A 13 0.15 -12.25 4.07
CA LYS A 13 0.40 -13.63 3.67
C LYS A 13 -0.70 -14.12 2.74
N ALA A 14 -0.40 -14.19 1.44
CA ALA A 14 -1.34 -14.73 0.48
C ALA A 14 -1.62 -16.22 0.74
N GLY A 15 -2.68 -16.73 0.13
CA GLY A 15 -3.03 -18.14 0.21
C GLY A 15 -1.99 -18.99 -0.50
N ASP A 16 -1.63 -20.13 0.08
CA ASP A 16 -0.83 -21.13 -0.62
C ASP A 16 -1.68 -21.83 -1.70
N GLY A 17 -1.05 -22.26 -2.78
CA GLY A 17 -1.67 -23.14 -3.76
C GLY A 17 -1.96 -24.51 -3.15
N GLY A 18 -3.03 -25.15 -3.59
CA GLY A 18 -3.28 -26.54 -3.28
C GLY A 18 -2.32 -27.46 -4.04
N ALA A 19 -1.88 -28.55 -3.40
CA ALA A 19 -1.10 -29.59 -4.10
C ALA A 19 -1.94 -30.37 -5.13
N GLY A 20 -1.29 -30.77 -6.23
CA GLY A 20 -1.85 -31.75 -7.16
C GLY A 20 -1.90 -33.14 -6.55
N CYS A 21 -2.85 -33.95 -7.01
CA CYS A 21 -3.03 -35.32 -6.51
C CYS A 21 -2.32 -36.33 -7.40
N VAL A 22 -1.72 -37.34 -6.78
CA VAL A 22 -1.34 -38.59 -7.47
C VAL A 22 -2.46 -39.59 -7.25
N SER A 23 -3.21 -39.90 -8.31
CA SER A 23 -4.29 -40.89 -8.25
C SER A 23 -4.39 -41.70 -9.54
N PHE A 24 -4.93 -42.91 -9.43
CA PHE A 24 -5.20 -43.79 -10.55
C PHE A 24 -6.61 -44.36 -10.46
N ARG A 25 -7.27 -44.49 -11.62
CA ARG A 25 -8.60 -45.09 -11.68
C ARG A 25 -8.57 -46.53 -11.19
N ARG A 26 -9.60 -46.89 -10.40
CA ARG A 26 -9.85 -48.26 -9.96
C ARG A 26 -11.21 -48.69 -10.47
N GLU A 27 -11.20 -49.59 -11.46
CA GLU A 27 -12.41 -50.12 -12.09
C GLU A 27 -12.36 -51.66 -11.99
N ALA A 28 -13.51 -52.29 -11.80
CA ALA A 28 -13.59 -53.75 -11.80
C ALA A 28 -13.12 -54.28 -13.16
N HIS A 29 -12.26 -55.31 -13.14
CA HIS A 29 -11.66 -55.95 -14.32
C HIS A 29 -10.62 -55.13 -15.11
N THR A 30 -10.20 -53.97 -14.62
CA THR A 30 -9.09 -53.18 -15.20
C THR A 30 -7.88 -53.21 -14.26
N PRO A 31 -6.81 -54.00 -14.56
CA PRO A 31 -5.67 -54.17 -13.66
C PRO A 31 -4.86 -52.88 -13.40
N LYS A 32 -4.83 -51.96 -14.38
CA LYS A 32 -4.08 -50.69 -14.32
C LYS A 32 -4.91 -49.58 -14.95
N GLY A 33 -5.70 -48.88 -14.14
CA GLY A 33 -6.39 -47.67 -14.61
C GLY A 33 -5.39 -46.54 -14.90
N GLY A 34 -5.75 -45.68 -15.86
CA GLY A 34 -4.94 -44.49 -16.16
C GLY A 34 -4.95 -43.47 -15.01
N PRO A 35 -4.02 -42.50 -15.03
CA PRO A 35 -3.94 -41.46 -14.00
C PRO A 35 -5.19 -40.58 -14.00
N ASP A 36 -5.67 -40.26 -12.80
CA ASP A 36 -6.87 -39.44 -12.57
C ASP A 36 -6.73 -38.49 -11.38
N GLY A 37 -5.51 -38.15 -10.95
CA GLY A 37 -5.30 -37.10 -9.97
C GLY A 37 -5.62 -35.72 -10.55
N GLY A 38 -6.46 -34.96 -9.84
CA GLY A 38 -6.78 -33.58 -10.16
C GLY A 38 -5.69 -32.58 -9.73
N ASP A 39 -5.73 -31.40 -10.34
CA ASP A 39 -4.91 -30.23 -9.98
C ASP A 39 -5.41 -29.59 -8.67
N GLY A 40 -4.51 -28.98 -7.90
CA GLY A 40 -4.88 -28.16 -6.75
C GLY A 40 -5.40 -26.79 -7.17
N GLY A 41 -6.18 -26.16 -6.27
CA GLY A 41 -6.71 -24.82 -6.45
C GLY A 41 -5.65 -23.74 -6.23
N ARG A 42 -5.89 -22.54 -6.77
CA ARG A 42 -5.04 -21.37 -6.51
C ARG A 42 -5.28 -20.85 -5.09
N GLY A 43 -4.26 -20.32 -4.42
CA GLY A 43 -4.45 -19.52 -3.21
C GLY A 43 -5.05 -18.14 -3.51
N GLY A 44 -5.71 -17.57 -2.51
CA GLY A 44 -6.27 -16.22 -2.61
C GLY A 44 -5.19 -15.14 -2.56
N ASP A 45 -5.39 -14.06 -3.30
CA ASP A 45 -4.57 -12.85 -3.24
C ASP A 45 -4.88 -11.98 -2.03
N ILE A 46 -3.96 -11.10 -1.67
CA ILE A 46 -4.24 -9.98 -0.78
C ILE A 46 -4.14 -8.68 -1.56
N TRP A 47 -5.21 -7.89 -1.47
CA TRP A 47 -5.29 -6.57 -2.09
C TRP A 47 -5.44 -5.49 -1.03
N LEU A 48 -4.71 -4.39 -1.16
CA LEU A 48 -5.04 -3.15 -0.47
C LEU A 48 -6.01 -2.35 -1.33
N LEU A 49 -7.04 -1.78 -0.71
CA LEU A 49 -8.05 -0.95 -1.37
C LEU A 49 -8.21 0.37 -0.59
N ALA A 50 -8.00 1.50 -1.25
CA ALA A 50 -8.31 2.79 -0.65
C ALA A 50 -9.83 2.97 -0.51
N ASP A 51 -10.27 3.27 0.71
CA ASP A 51 -11.67 3.41 1.07
C ASP A 51 -11.89 4.72 1.83
N ARG A 52 -12.80 5.55 1.31
CA ARG A 52 -13.20 6.84 1.90
C ARG A 52 -13.81 6.69 3.29
N ASN A 53 -14.31 5.51 3.63
CA ASN A 53 -14.92 5.22 4.94
C ASN A 53 -13.89 4.76 5.99
N VAL A 54 -12.61 4.65 5.62
CA VAL A 54 -11.54 4.26 6.55
C VAL A 54 -10.69 5.47 6.88
N ALA A 55 -10.76 5.94 8.12
CA ALA A 55 -10.11 7.19 8.53
C ALA A 55 -8.67 7.04 9.04
N SER A 56 -8.21 5.85 9.45
CA SER A 56 -6.88 5.68 10.07
C SER A 56 -6.25 4.32 9.85
N LEU A 57 -4.93 4.23 10.07
CA LEU A 57 -4.16 2.98 10.03
C LEU A 57 -4.09 2.25 11.39
N LEU A 58 -4.83 2.72 12.41
CA LEU A 58 -4.75 2.18 13.77
C LEU A 58 -5.01 0.66 13.83
N ALA A 59 -5.98 0.17 13.06
CA ALA A 59 -6.37 -1.25 13.05
C ALA A 59 -5.21 -2.19 12.68
N PHE A 60 -4.20 -1.69 11.96
CA PHE A 60 -3.02 -2.46 11.57
C PHE A 60 -1.96 -2.54 12.66
N ARG A 61 -1.97 -1.61 13.62
CA ARG A 61 -1.08 -1.68 14.79
C ARG A 61 -1.49 -2.79 15.75
N ASP A 62 -2.80 -2.89 16.02
CA ASP A 62 -3.34 -3.91 16.93
C ASP A 62 -3.39 -5.29 16.27
N TYR A 63 -3.70 -5.32 14.97
CA TYR A 63 -3.78 -6.53 14.18
C TYR A 63 -2.96 -6.35 12.89
N PRO A 64 -1.64 -6.59 12.90
CA PRO A 64 -0.78 -6.38 11.72
C PRO A 64 -0.84 -7.52 10.70
N HIS A 65 -1.32 -8.70 11.07
CA HIS A 65 -1.32 -9.87 10.18
C HIS A 65 -2.62 -9.96 9.36
N ARG A 66 -2.49 -10.12 8.05
CA ARG A 66 -3.59 -10.37 7.11
C ARG A 66 -3.26 -11.59 6.27
N LYS A 67 -4.17 -12.57 6.25
CA LYS A 67 -3.96 -13.84 5.58
C LYS A 67 -5.13 -14.18 4.68
N ALA A 68 -4.85 -14.46 3.40
CA ALA A 68 -5.83 -14.97 2.46
C ALA A 68 -5.95 -16.51 2.58
N THR A 69 -7.01 -17.08 2.01
CA THR A 69 -7.30 -18.51 2.14
C THR A 69 -6.45 -19.31 1.15
N SER A 70 -5.89 -20.44 1.59
CA SER A 70 -5.16 -21.37 0.71
C SER A 70 -6.11 -22.15 -0.20
N GLY A 71 -5.65 -22.47 -1.41
CA GLY A 71 -6.35 -23.37 -2.34
C GLY A 71 -6.44 -24.79 -1.79
N LYS A 72 -7.50 -25.51 -2.15
CA LYS A 72 -7.67 -26.92 -1.77
C LYS A 72 -6.82 -27.83 -2.65
N HIS A 73 -6.39 -28.96 -2.10
CA HIS A 73 -5.70 -30.00 -2.87
C HIS A 73 -6.62 -30.59 -3.94
N GLY A 74 -6.01 -31.03 -5.05
CA GLY A 74 -6.70 -31.91 -5.99
C GLY A 74 -7.02 -33.25 -5.34
N SER A 75 -7.93 -34.01 -5.94
CA SER A 75 -8.24 -35.37 -5.51
C SER A 75 -8.43 -36.31 -6.71
N GLY A 76 -8.58 -37.61 -6.44
CA GLY A 76 -8.85 -38.61 -7.47
C GLY A 76 -10.14 -38.34 -8.25
N ALA A 77 -10.39 -39.14 -9.28
CA ALA A 77 -11.50 -38.92 -10.22
C ALA A 77 -11.46 -37.55 -10.93
N ARG A 78 -10.24 -37.02 -11.18
CA ARG A 78 -9.95 -35.74 -11.84
C ARG A 78 -10.60 -34.53 -11.16
N LYS A 79 -10.84 -34.61 -9.86
CA LYS A 79 -11.45 -33.53 -9.10
C LYS A 79 -10.41 -32.48 -8.76
N HIS A 80 -10.53 -31.31 -9.39
CA HIS A 80 -9.69 -30.16 -9.10
C HIS A 80 -10.04 -29.54 -7.74
N GLY A 81 -9.03 -29.03 -7.04
CA GLY A 81 -9.21 -28.30 -5.80
C GLY A 81 -9.85 -26.93 -6.02
N ALA A 82 -10.70 -26.50 -5.10
CA ALA A 82 -11.28 -25.16 -5.11
C ALA A 82 -10.20 -24.08 -4.86
N SER A 83 -10.32 -22.93 -5.52
CA SER A 83 -9.50 -21.77 -5.21
C SER A 83 -9.78 -21.25 -3.81
N GLY A 84 -8.76 -20.67 -3.18
CA GLY A 84 -8.91 -19.90 -1.96
C GLY A 84 -9.49 -18.52 -2.25
N ASP A 85 -10.21 -17.98 -1.26
CA ASP A 85 -10.80 -16.65 -1.34
C ASP A 85 -9.73 -15.56 -1.16
N ASP A 86 -9.79 -14.55 -2.02
CA ASP A 86 -9.00 -13.32 -1.91
C ASP A 86 -9.39 -12.54 -0.65
N LEU A 87 -8.44 -11.80 -0.10
CA LEU A 87 -8.66 -10.87 1.01
C LEU A 87 -8.44 -9.44 0.53
N THR A 88 -9.48 -8.61 0.61
CA THR A 88 -9.34 -7.16 0.41
C THR A 88 -9.21 -6.48 1.76
N VAL A 89 -8.16 -5.69 1.91
CA VAL A 89 -7.82 -4.96 3.12
C VAL A 89 -8.02 -3.48 2.82
N HIS A 90 -9.03 -2.89 3.47
CA HIS A 90 -9.38 -1.49 3.29
C HIS A 90 -8.41 -0.60 4.07
N VAL A 91 -7.89 0.42 3.39
CA VAL A 91 -6.98 1.43 3.95
C VAL A 91 -7.53 2.83 3.66
N PRO A 92 -7.16 3.87 4.43
CA PRO A 92 -7.54 5.24 4.13
C PRO A 92 -7.05 5.70 2.75
N GLU A 93 -7.77 6.64 2.15
CA GLU A 93 -7.27 7.41 1.01
C GLU A 93 -5.96 8.15 1.37
N GLY A 94 -5.04 8.28 0.42
CA GLY A 94 -3.72 8.87 0.65
C GLY A 94 -2.72 7.93 1.34
N THR A 95 -3.02 6.63 1.43
CA THR A 95 -2.10 5.63 1.98
C THR A 95 -0.97 5.34 1.01
N VAL A 96 0.26 5.55 1.46
CA VAL A 96 1.48 5.19 0.74
C VAL A 96 2.04 3.90 1.30
N VAL A 97 2.28 2.95 0.41
CA VAL A 97 2.85 1.65 0.75
C VAL A 97 4.33 1.62 0.37
N LYS A 98 5.16 1.24 1.32
CA LYS A 98 6.62 1.19 1.21
C LYS A 98 7.16 -0.20 1.54
N ASP A 99 8.30 -0.52 0.94
CA ASP A 99 9.11 -1.68 1.34
C ASP A 99 10.03 -1.34 2.53
N ARG A 100 10.75 -2.33 3.05
CA ARG A 100 11.65 -2.22 4.21
C ARG A 100 12.74 -1.17 4.05
N ASP A 101 13.19 -0.93 2.83
CA ASP A 101 14.22 0.06 2.49
C ASP A 101 13.65 1.49 2.33
N GLY A 102 12.33 1.67 2.47
CA GLY A 102 11.63 2.93 2.29
C GLY A 102 11.25 3.25 0.85
N SER A 103 11.54 2.35 -0.10
CA SER A 103 11.10 2.50 -1.50
C SER A 103 9.57 2.43 -1.59
N VAL A 104 8.97 3.35 -2.35
CA VAL A 104 7.52 3.40 -2.54
C VAL A 104 7.10 2.32 -3.53
N LEU A 105 6.21 1.44 -3.08
CA LEU A 105 5.62 0.34 -3.84
C LEU A 105 4.30 0.74 -4.49
N ALA A 106 3.49 1.53 -3.78
CA ALA A 106 2.20 2.06 -4.24
C ALA A 106 1.84 3.36 -3.51
N ASP A 107 1.06 4.22 -4.19
CA ASP A 107 0.40 5.39 -3.60
C ASP A 107 -1.11 5.22 -3.91
N LEU A 108 -1.93 5.03 -2.87
CA LEU A 108 -3.36 4.78 -2.96
C LEU A 108 -4.10 6.07 -2.59
N VAL A 109 -4.23 6.96 -3.57
CA VAL A 109 -4.61 8.35 -3.36
C VAL A 109 -6.12 8.51 -3.30
N HIS A 110 -6.85 7.78 -4.13
CA HIS A 110 -8.28 7.93 -4.34
C HIS A 110 -9.04 6.69 -3.94
N HIS A 111 -10.29 6.85 -3.54
CA HIS A 111 -11.21 5.75 -3.33
C HIS A 111 -11.23 4.80 -4.53
N GLY A 112 -11.14 3.51 -4.25
CA GLY A 112 -11.13 2.48 -5.28
C GLY A 112 -9.74 2.14 -5.82
N ASP A 113 -8.70 2.95 -5.51
CA ASP A 113 -7.32 2.59 -5.83
C ASP A 113 -7.00 1.25 -5.17
N ARG A 114 -6.55 0.29 -6.00
CA ARG A 114 -6.31 -1.09 -5.56
C ARG A 114 -4.90 -1.52 -5.91
N TRP A 115 -4.21 -2.14 -4.96
CA TRP A 115 -2.85 -2.66 -5.16
C TRP A 115 -2.72 -4.10 -4.70
N LEU A 116 -2.11 -4.95 -5.54
CA LEU A 116 -1.84 -6.36 -5.22
C LEU A 116 -0.70 -6.40 -4.20
N ALA A 117 -1.06 -6.61 -2.94
CA ALA A 117 -0.11 -6.60 -1.84
C ALA A 117 0.67 -7.90 -1.75
N ALA A 118 -0.02 -9.03 -1.95
CA ALA A 118 0.63 -10.35 -1.99
C ALA A 118 -0.11 -11.25 -2.97
N GLU A 119 0.63 -11.83 -3.92
CA GLU A 119 0.06 -12.77 -4.89
C GLU A 119 -0.06 -14.18 -4.30
N GLY A 120 -1.24 -14.78 -4.47
CA GLY A 120 -1.56 -16.15 -4.09
C GLY A 120 -0.74 -17.19 -4.86
N GLY A 121 -0.44 -18.30 -4.20
CA GLY A 121 0.27 -19.42 -4.78
C GLY A 121 -0.56 -20.11 -5.86
N ARG A 122 0.06 -20.44 -6.99
CA ARG A 122 -0.54 -21.26 -8.04
C ARG A 122 -0.75 -22.70 -7.55
N GLY A 123 -1.88 -23.29 -7.94
CA GLY A 123 -2.17 -24.70 -7.67
C GLY A 123 -1.19 -25.64 -8.38
N GLY A 124 -0.85 -26.74 -7.71
CA GLY A 124 -0.02 -27.80 -8.25
C GLY A 124 -0.79 -28.70 -9.21
N LYS A 125 -0.13 -29.14 -10.28
CA LYS A 125 -0.70 -30.07 -11.26
C LYS A 125 -0.77 -31.51 -10.73
N GLY A 126 -1.90 -32.16 -10.93
CA GLY A 126 -2.08 -33.58 -10.61
C GLY A 126 -1.36 -34.49 -11.61
N ASN A 127 -1.20 -35.77 -11.25
CA ASN A 127 -0.46 -36.72 -12.09
C ASN A 127 -1.05 -36.91 -13.49
N ALA A 128 -2.35 -36.66 -13.66
CA ALA A 128 -3.03 -36.73 -14.96
C ALA A 128 -2.49 -35.71 -15.99
N ARG A 129 -1.92 -34.58 -15.55
CA ARG A 129 -1.32 -33.56 -16.43
C ARG A 129 0.00 -34.01 -17.05
N PHE A 130 0.69 -34.97 -16.44
CA PHE A 130 1.99 -35.46 -16.90
C PHE A 130 1.88 -36.69 -17.81
N LEU A 131 0.66 -37.12 -18.12
CA LEU A 131 0.41 -38.23 -19.03
C LEU A 131 0.96 -37.89 -20.43
N SER A 132 1.95 -38.66 -20.88
CA SER A 132 2.54 -38.52 -22.20
C SER A 132 2.89 -39.89 -22.80
N ASN A 133 3.40 -39.92 -24.03
CA ASN A 133 3.90 -41.16 -24.63
C ASN A 133 5.08 -41.74 -23.85
N ARG A 134 5.94 -40.88 -23.28
CA ARG A 134 7.08 -41.28 -22.44
C ARG A 134 6.62 -41.68 -21.03
N ARG A 135 5.57 -41.04 -20.50
CA ARG A 135 5.08 -41.25 -19.12
C ARG A 135 3.61 -41.69 -19.11
N ARG A 136 3.38 -43.01 -19.22
CA ARG A 136 2.02 -43.59 -19.30
C ARG A 136 1.32 -43.74 -17.95
N ALA A 137 2.07 -43.78 -16.85
CA ALA A 137 1.55 -43.87 -15.48
C ALA A 137 2.35 -42.97 -14.53
N PRO A 138 2.28 -41.64 -14.68
CA PRO A 138 3.02 -40.71 -13.83
C PRO A 138 2.65 -40.92 -12.36
N SER A 139 3.64 -41.17 -11.52
CA SER A 139 3.50 -41.41 -10.08
C SER A 139 3.91 -40.21 -9.22
N PHE A 140 4.04 -39.02 -9.83
CA PHE A 140 4.34 -37.77 -9.16
C PHE A 140 3.31 -36.68 -9.50
N ALA A 141 3.25 -35.65 -8.66
CA ALA A 141 2.45 -34.45 -8.87
C ALA A 141 3.24 -33.20 -8.49
N GLU A 142 2.88 -32.06 -9.06
CA GLU A 142 3.38 -30.75 -8.61
C GLU A 142 2.71 -30.39 -7.26
N GLN A 143 3.50 -29.90 -6.32
CA GLN A 143 3.00 -29.28 -5.10
C GLN A 143 2.42 -27.90 -5.39
N GLY A 144 1.62 -27.40 -4.47
CA GLY A 144 1.13 -26.03 -4.53
C GLY A 144 2.26 -25.05 -4.25
N GLU A 145 2.25 -23.93 -4.97
CA GLU A 145 3.19 -22.85 -4.73
C GLU A 145 2.88 -22.16 -3.40
N VAL A 146 3.91 -21.77 -2.66
CA VAL A 146 3.75 -20.97 -1.43
C VAL A 146 3.28 -19.57 -1.81
N GLY A 147 2.25 -19.07 -1.13
CA GLY A 147 1.77 -17.71 -1.34
C GLY A 147 2.81 -16.68 -0.92
N GLU A 148 2.81 -15.51 -1.56
CA GLU A 148 3.74 -14.45 -1.19
C GLU A 148 3.50 -14.01 0.26
N GLU A 149 4.58 -13.87 1.02
CA GLU A 149 4.56 -13.37 2.40
C GLU A 149 5.59 -12.25 2.55
N LYS A 150 5.14 -11.08 2.97
CA LYS A 150 6.04 -9.94 3.23
C LYS A 150 5.46 -8.96 4.24
N TRP A 151 6.36 -8.13 4.77
CA TRP A 151 6.00 -6.94 5.51
C TRP A 151 5.98 -5.75 4.56
N VAL A 152 4.98 -4.90 4.71
CA VAL A 152 4.90 -3.58 4.07
C VAL A 152 4.70 -2.52 5.14
N TRP A 153 5.21 -1.33 4.89
CA TRP A 153 5.05 -0.17 5.76
C TRP A 153 4.10 0.79 5.08
N MET A 154 3.04 1.15 5.80
CA MET A 154 2.03 2.07 5.32
C MET A 154 2.18 3.37 6.06
N GLU A 155 2.18 4.46 5.32
CA GLU A 155 2.15 5.82 5.84
C GLU A 155 0.94 6.52 5.24
N LEU A 156 0.09 7.07 6.10
CA LEU A 156 -0.98 7.93 5.67
C LEU A 156 -0.40 9.31 5.41
N LYS A 157 -0.29 9.71 4.15
CA LYS A 157 0.02 11.11 3.83
C LYS A 157 -1.22 11.93 4.14
N LEU A 158 -1.27 12.53 5.34
CA LEU A 158 -2.36 13.38 5.82
C LEU A 158 -2.83 14.33 4.71
N MET A 159 -4.11 14.20 4.35
CA MET A 159 -4.85 15.20 3.60
C MET A 159 -5.74 15.91 4.61
N ALA A 160 -5.36 17.13 5.01
CA ALA A 160 -6.37 18.01 5.58
C ALA A 160 -7.36 18.35 4.46
N ASP A 161 -8.66 18.31 4.69
CA ASP A 161 -9.62 18.84 3.72
C ASP A 161 -9.60 20.37 3.73
N VAL A 162 -9.45 20.95 4.92
CA VAL A 162 -9.38 22.40 5.16
C VAL A 162 -8.13 22.74 5.97
N ALA A 163 -7.37 23.73 5.52
CA ALA A 163 -6.24 24.26 6.27
C ALA A 163 -6.52 25.69 6.76
N LEU A 164 -6.41 25.91 8.08
CA LEU A 164 -6.58 27.21 8.72
C LEU A 164 -5.27 28.02 8.65
N VAL A 165 -5.33 29.18 8.00
CA VAL A 165 -4.22 30.12 7.84
C VAL A 165 -4.56 31.39 8.59
N GLY A 166 -3.68 31.92 9.43
CA GLY A 166 -3.98 33.13 10.20
C GLY A 166 -2.85 33.50 11.13
N LEU A 167 -2.83 34.79 11.52
CA LEU A 167 -1.82 35.36 12.42
C LEU A 167 -1.74 34.62 13.77
N PRO A 168 -0.61 34.68 14.49
CA PRO A 168 -0.52 34.13 15.83
C PRO A 168 -1.65 34.69 16.72
N ASN A 169 -2.20 33.84 17.60
CA ASN A 169 -3.25 34.22 18.54
C ASN A 169 -4.58 34.72 17.93
N VAL A 170 -4.82 34.56 16.62
CA VAL A 170 -6.13 34.88 15.99
C VAL A 170 -7.25 33.96 16.48
N GLY A 171 -6.90 32.78 17.02
CA GLY A 171 -7.86 31.82 17.59
C GLY A 171 -8.03 30.52 16.79
N LYS A 172 -7.06 30.15 15.93
CA LYS A 172 -7.07 28.90 15.14
C LYS A 172 -7.30 27.65 15.99
N SER A 173 -6.48 27.43 17.02
CA SER A 173 -6.62 26.27 17.92
C SER A 173 -7.97 26.26 18.66
N THR A 174 -8.48 27.44 19.03
CA THR A 174 -9.79 27.59 19.68
C THR A 174 -10.92 27.21 18.72
N LEU A 175 -10.83 27.61 17.44
CA LEU A 175 -11.78 27.21 16.41
C LEU A 175 -11.78 25.69 16.22
N ILE A 176 -10.61 25.09 16.01
CA ILE A 176 -10.45 23.63 15.86
C ILE A 176 -11.05 22.89 17.06
N SER A 177 -10.75 23.35 18.27
CA SER A 177 -11.29 22.77 19.50
C SER A 177 -12.80 22.81 19.60
N ARG A 178 -13.43 23.82 18.99
CA ARG A 178 -14.88 23.97 19.01
C ARG A 178 -15.58 23.12 17.95
N ILE A 179 -15.02 23.06 16.74
CA ILE A 179 -15.65 22.38 15.60
C ILE A 179 -15.40 20.87 15.60
N SER A 180 -14.39 20.41 16.33
CA SER A 180 -14.00 19.01 16.31
C SER A 180 -15.00 18.14 17.11
N ALA A 181 -15.59 17.15 16.45
CA ALA A 181 -16.51 16.16 17.02
C ALA A 181 -15.81 15.20 18.00
N ALA A 182 -14.49 15.05 17.87
CA ALA A 182 -13.62 14.45 18.88
C ALA A 182 -12.78 15.54 19.54
N LYS A 183 -12.29 15.36 20.78
CA LYS A 183 -11.28 16.29 21.32
C LYS A 183 -10.12 16.41 20.32
N PRO A 184 -9.65 17.63 19.97
CA PRO A 184 -8.48 17.81 19.11
C PRO A 184 -7.36 16.93 19.63
N LYS A 185 -6.93 15.98 18.80
CA LYS A 185 -5.81 15.13 19.17
C LYS A 185 -4.55 15.91 18.82
N ILE A 186 -3.79 16.28 19.84
CA ILE A 186 -2.39 16.68 19.71
C ILE A 186 -1.70 15.47 19.10
N ALA A 187 -1.32 15.56 17.82
CA ALA A 187 -0.74 14.46 17.10
C ALA A 187 0.79 14.65 17.07
N ASP A 188 1.50 13.87 17.88
CA ASP A 188 2.96 13.90 17.94
C ASP A 188 3.53 13.23 16.68
N TYR A 189 3.62 13.99 15.59
CA TYR A 189 4.21 13.51 14.34
C TYR A 189 5.74 13.50 14.44
N PRO A 190 6.41 12.37 14.12
CA PRO A 190 7.86 12.21 14.31
C PRO A 190 8.73 13.13 13.42
N PHE A 191 8.11 13.91 12.53
CA PHE A 191 8.78 14.80 11.57
C PHE A 191 8.44 16.28 11.77
N THR A 192 7.58 16.61 12.73
CA THR A 192 7.19 18.00 13.02
C THR A 192 7.88 18.46 14.30
N THR A 193 8.62 19.57 14.25
CA THR A 193 9.10 20.23 15.48
C THR A 193 7.99 20.97 16.23
N LEU A 194 6.84 21.19 15.57
CA LEU A 194 5.63 21.77 16.13
C LEU A 194 4.45 20.86 15.79
N VAL A 195 3.79 20.33 16.82
CA VAL A 195 2.61 19.47 16.66
C VAL A 195 1.46 20.29 16.07
N PRO A 196 0.93 19.95 14.87
CA PRO A 196 -0.22 20.64 14.33
C PRO A 196 -1.49 20.29 15.10
N ASN A 197 -2.36 21.29 15.27
CA ASN A 197 -3.68 21.07 15.83
C ASN A 197 -4.60 20.53 14.72
N LEU A 198 -5.18 19.36 14.94
CA LEU A 198 -6.12 18.72 14.02
C LEU A 198 -7.50 18.57 14.67
N GLY A 199 -8.54 18.81 13.89
CA GLY A 199 -9.93 18.61 14.26
C GLY A 199 -10.65 17.76 13.23
N VAL A 200 -11.42 16.77 13.71
CA VAL A 200 -12.33 15.99 12.86
C VAL A 200 -13.70 16.62 12.99
N VAL A 201 -14.22 17.20 11.91
CA VAL A 201 -15.56 17.79 11.88
C VAL A 201 -16.50 16.79 11.24
N ARG A 202 -17.61 16.50 11.92
CA ARG A 202 -18.68 15.65 11.42
C ARG A 202 -19.97 16.45 11.31
N THR A 203 -20.63 16.37 10.15
CA THR A 203 -21.96 16.97 9.95
C THR A 203 -23.08 15.94 10.14
N ASP A 204 -24.33 16.43 10.19
CA ASP A 204 -25.51 15.65 10.58
C ASP A 204 -25.84 14.47 9.64
N ASP A 205 -25.27 14.46 8.44
CA ASP A 205 -25.44 13.46 7.38
C ASP A 205 -24.25 12.51 7.22
N ASP A 206 -23.46 12.34 8.29
CA ASP A 206 -22.27 11.47 8.34
C ASP A 206 -21.11 11.90 7.42
N PHE A 207 -21.13 13.12 6.87
CA PHE A 207 -19.98 13.68 6.17
C PHE A 207 -18.89 14.08 7.18
N GLU A 208 -17.67 13.58 6.96
CA GLU A 208 -16.49 13.87 7.77
C GLU A 208 -15.46 14.66 6.96
N MET A 209 -14.85 15.64 7.61
CA MET A 209 -13.73 16.41 7.07
C MET A 209 -12.66 16.68 8.12
N ILE A 210 -11.41 16.71 7.68
CA ILE A 210 -10.25 17.00 8.52
C ILE A 210 -9.89 18.48 8.39
N VAL A 211 -9.90 19.19 9.50
CA VAL A 211 -9.46 20.59 9.59
C VAL A 211 -8.11 20.65 10.31
N ALA A 212 -7.12 21.25 9.67
CA ALA A 212 -5.78 21.38 10.22
C ALA A 212 -5.38 22.84 10.43
N ASP A 213 -4.68 23.13 11.52
CA ASP A 213 -3.95 24.38 11.69
C ASP A 213 -2.67 24.37 10.85
N ILE A 214 -2.32 25.52 10.26
CA ILE A 214 -1.00 25.81 9.70
C ILE A 214 -0.16 26.59 10.73
N PRO A 215 0.54 25.95 11.69
CA PRO A 215 1.60 26.60 12.43
C PRO A 215 2.77 26.99 11.52
N GLY A 216 3.38 28.15 11.77
CA GLY A 216 4.76 28.41 11.34
C GLY A 216 5.00 28.87 9.89
N LEU A 217 4.01 29.30 9.10
CA LEU A 217 4.34 30.16 7.94
C LEU A 217 4.98 31.48 8.43
N ILE A 218 4.38 32.04 9.48
CA ILE A 218 4.64 33.38 10.03
C ILE A 218 5.91 33.45 10.90
N GLU A 219 6.40 32.31 11.40
CA GLU A 219 7.58 32.20 12.26
C GLU A 219 8.72 31.42 11.57
N GLY A 220 9.27 31.98 10.49
CA GLY A 220 10.61 31.58 10.01
C GLY A 220 10.73 30.96 8.63
N ALA A 221 9.71 31.03 7.77
CA ALA A 221 9.82 30.60 6.37
C ALA A 221 10.88 31.40 5.58
N ALA A 222 11.25 32.61 6.03
CA ALA A 222 12.26 33.45 5.40
C ALA A 222 13.72 33.12 5.78
N GLU A 223 13.99 32.35 6.85
CA GLU A 223 15.36 32.13 7.36
C GLU A 223 16.02 30.81 6.91
N GLY A 224 15.39 30.02 6.05
CA GLY A 224 16.03 28.85 5.42
C GLY A 224 16.46 27.72 6.37
N LYS A 225 16.03 27.73 7.64
CA LYS A 225 16.33 26.68 8.62
C LYS A 225 15.44 25.44 8.43
N GLY A 226 15.51 24.75 7.28
CA GLY A 226 15.16 23.32 7.06
C GLY A 226 13.84 22.69 7.60
N LEU A 227 13.01 23.42 8.35
CA LEU A 227 11.93 22.92 9.21
C LEU A 227 10.56 23.21 8.60
N GLY A 228 10.40 24.33 7.89
CA GLY A 228 9.15 24.71 7.22
C GLY A 228 8.82 23.86 5.99
N HIS A 229 9.83 23.39 5.24
CA HIS A 229 9.61 22.73 3.95
C HIS A 229 8.98 21.33 4.09
N GLN A 230 9.15 20.63 5.22
CA GLN A 230 8.50 19.34 5.46
C GLN A 230 7.08 19.49 6.02
N PHE A 231 6.85 20.51 6.85
CA PHE A 231 5.54 20.83 7.41
C PHE A 231 4.55 21.25 6.33
N LEU A 232 5.00 22.11 5.43
CA LEU A 232 4.16 22.70 4.39
C LEU A 232 3.77 21.71 3.27
N ARG A 233 4.50 20.59 3.10
CA ARG A 233 4.06 19.45 2.25
C ARG A 233 2.72 18.83 2.65
N HIS A 234 2.30 19.01 3.90
CA HIS A 234 1.01 18.50 4.39
C HIS A 234 -0.13 19.48 4.04
N ILE A 235 0.19 20.76 3.87
CA ILE A 235 -0.71 21.83 3.40
C ILE A 235 -0.83 21.79 1.88
N GLU A 236 0.20 21.34 1.16
CA GLU A 236 0.18 21.10 -0.29
C GLU A 236 -1.00 20.21 -0.73
N ARG A 237 -1.69 19.51 0.18
CA ARG A 237 -2.85 18.66 -0.14
C ARG A 237 -4.17 19.16 0.43
N ALA A 238 -4.16 20.29 1.13
CA ALA A 238 -5.39 20.95 1.60
C ALA A 238 -6.23 21.44 0.43
N ARG A 239 -7.45 20.91 0.29
CA ARG A 239 -8.34 21.25 -0.83
C ARG A 239 -8.86 22.68 -0.71
N VAL A 240 -9.11 23.12 0.52
CA VAL A 240 -9.66 24.44 0.85
C VAL A 240 -8.73 25.17 1.82
N LEU A 241 -8.53 26.46 1.59
CA LEU A 241 -7.84 27.35 2.53
C LEU A 241 -8.85 28.18 3.30
N ALA A 242 -8.75 28.20 4.62
CA ALA A 242 -9.57 29.06 5.47
C ALA A 242 -8.68 30.16 6.07
N ILE A 243 -8.85 31.39 5.58
CA ILE A 243 -8.07 32.55 6.03
C ILE A 243 -8.75 33.15 7.25
N LEU A 244 -8.11 33.08 8.42
CA LEU A 244 -8.57 33.69 9.66
C LEU A 244 -7.85 35.02 9.91
N VAL A 245 -8.65 36.08 10.00
CA VAL A 245 -8.21 37.42 10.42
C VAL A 245 -8.88 37.81 11.74
N ASP A 246 -8.19 38.60 12.56
CA ASP A 246 -8.68 39.06 13.86
C ASP A 246 -9.54 40.32 13.70
N LEU A 247 -10.82 40.27 14.11
CA LEU A 247 -11.71 41.43 14.10
C LEU A 247 -11.73 42.19 15.43
N ALA A 248 -11.06 41.69 16.47
CA ALA A 248 -11.11 42.32 17.78
C ALA A 248 -10.58 43.76 17.71
N SER A 249 -11.19 44.69 18.44
CA SER A 249 -10.76 46.11 18.46
C SER A 249 -9.33 46.32 19.00
N VAL A 250 -8.76 45.29 19.63
CA VAL A 250 -7.37 45.26 20.14
C VAL A 250 -6.37 44.70 19.13
N ALA A 251 -6.82 44.29 17.94
CA ALA A 251 -5.93 43.81 16.89
C ALA A 251 -4.98 44.93 16.43
N GLU A 252 -3.71 44.61 16.18
CA GLU A 252 -2.70 45.59 15.77
C GLU A 252 -2.85 46.05 14.32
N LEU A 253 -3.53 45.24 13.50
CA LEU A 253 -3.70 45.44 12.07
C LEU A 253 -5.18 45.32 11.71
N ASP A 254 -5.62 46.11 10.75
CA ASP A 254 -6.94 46.01 10.15
C ASP A 254 -7.11 44.69 9.36
N PRO A 255 -8.34 44.17 9.23
CA PRO A 255 -8.59 42.84 8.65
C PRO A 255 -8.05 42.68 7.22
N GLU A 256 -8.21 43.71 6.37
CA GLU A 256 -7.71 43.71 4.98
C GLU A 256 -6.19 43.54 4.95
N ARG A 257 -5.47 44.28 5.81
CA ARG A 257 -4.02 44.20 5.88
C ARG A 257 -3.53 42.85 6.40
N GLN A 258 -4.25 42.24 7.34
CA GLN A 258 -3.94 40.89 7.82
C GLN A 258 -4.06 39.88 6.67
N GLU A 259 -5.14 39.94 5.88
CA GLU A 259 -5.34 39.08 4.72
C GLU A 259 -4.23 39.25 3.68
N GLU A 260 -3.90 40.48 3.31
CA GLU A 260 -2.83 40.77 2.35
C GLU A 260 -1.48 40.15 2.75
N ILE A 261 -1.12 40.24 4.04
CA ILE A 261 0.11 39.66 4.57
C ILE A 261 0.09 38.13 4.43
N LEU A 262 -1.02 37.50 4.81
CA LEU A 262 -1.18 36.04 4.74
C LEU A 262 -1.12 35.54 3.28
N LEU A 263 -1.79 36.22 2.35
CA LEU A 263 -1.77 35.87 0.93
C LEU A 263 -0.39 36.09 0.30
N ALA A 264 0.29 37.19 0.64
CA ALA A 264 1.65 37.44 0.15
C ALA A 264 2.63 36.37 0.63
N GLU A 265 2.48 35.92 1.87
CA GLU A 265 3.30 34.86 2.45
C GLU A 265 3.02 33.49 1.81
N LEU A 266 1.74 33.13 1.65
CA LEU A 266 1.34 31.91 0.93
C LEU A 266 1.89 31.89 -0.50
N GLY A 267 1.80 33.01 -1.22
CA GLY A 267 2.32 33.14 -2.58
C GLY A 267 3.84 33.07 -2.69
N ARG A 268 4.57 33.62 -1.71
CA ARG A 268 6.04 33.49 -1.62
C ARG A 268 6.47 32.06 -1.36
N TYR A 269 5.68 31.31 -0.61
CA TYR A 269 5.94 29.91 -0.34
C TYR A 269 5.64 29.03 -1.56
N GLN A 270 4.41 29.10 -2.09
CA GLN A 270 4.00 28.37 -3.28
C GLN A 270 2.86 29.11 -4.01
N PRO A 271 3.09 29.59 -5.25
CA PRO A 271 2.09 30.33 -6.01
C PRO A 271 0.77 29.58 -6.23
N ASP A 272 0.81 28.25 -6.42
CA ASP A 272 -0.39 27.44 -6.69
C ASP A 272 -1.39 27.43 -5.52
N LEU A 273 -0.95 27.71 -4.29
CA LEU A 273 -1.86 27.83 -3.14
C LEU A 273 -2.85 29.00 -3.31
N LEU A 274 -2.47 30.04 -4.06
CA LEU A 274 -3.33 31.18 -4.35
C LEU A 274 -4.45 30.86 -5.35
N LEU A 275 -4.39 29.71 -6.02
CA LEU A 275 -5.42 29.26 -6.95
C LEU A 275 -6.52 28.45 -6.27
N ARG A 276 -6.33 28.06 -5.00
CA ARG A 276 -7.29 27.23 -4.27
C ARG A 276 -8.51 28.03 -3.83
N GLU A 277 -9.60 27.31 -3.62
CA GLU A 277 -10.79 27.87 -3.00
C GLU A 277 -10.47 28.38 -1.60
N ARG A 278 -10.90 29.62 -1.31
CA ARG A 278 -10.62 30.34 -0.07
C ARG A 278 -11.91 30.68 0.65
N VAL A 279 -11.93 30.43 1.95
CA VAL A 279 -12.99 30.89 2.85
C VAL A 279 -12.39 31.91 3.81
N LEU A 280 -12.81 33.17 3.69
CA LEU A 280 -12.36 34.25 4.56
C LEU A 280 -13.20 34.31 5.84
N LEU A 281 -12.54 34.25 7.00
CA LEU A 281 -13.13 34.16 8.32
C LEU A 281 -12.65 35.30 9.21
N GLY A 282 -13.59 36.08 9.74
CA GLY A 282 -13.35 37.12 10.73
C GLY A 282 -13.54 36.58 12.14
N ALA A 283 -12.45 36.33 12.86
CA ALA A 283 -12.45 35.74 14.18
C ALA A 283 -12.60 36.77 15.31
N ARG A 284 -12.90 36.29 16.52
CA ARG A 284 -13.08 37.09 17.75
C ARG A 284 -14.12 38.21 17.62
N ALA A 285 -15.21 37.94 16.90
CA ALA A 285 -16.33 38.87 16.74
C ALA A 285 -17.03 39.28 18.05
N ASP A 286 -16.82 38.55 19.14
CA ASP A 286 -17.27 38.93 20.48
C ASP A 286 -16.50 40.11 21.09
N LEU A 287 -15.36 40.47 20.51
CA LEU A 287 -14.48 41.58 20.92
C LEU A 287 -14.35 42.66 19.84
N ALA A 288 -15.17 42.60 18.79
CA ALA A 288 -15.13 43.51 17.65
C ALA A 288 -16.21 44.60 17.76
N ASP A 289 -15.91 45.79 17.26
CA ASP A 289 -16.90 46.85 17.13
C ASP A 289 -17.93 46.53 16.03
N PRO A 290 -19.21 46.93 16.19
CA PRO A 290 -20.26 46.64 15.20
C PRO A 290 -19.93 47.12 13.79
N ASP A 291 -19.33 48.31 13.67
CA ASP A 291 -18.96 48.88 12.37
C ASP A 291 -17.92 48.01 11.65
N THR A 292 -16.98 47.40 12.38
CA THR A 292 -15.98 46.48 11.83
C THR A 292 -16.61 45.17 11.37
N ILE A 293 -17.60 44.66 12.12
CA ILE A 293 -18.34 43.45 11.75
C ILE A 293 -19.16 43.69 10.49
N ASP A 294 -19.87 44.82 10.41
CA ASP A 294 -20.75 45.15 9.29
C ASP A 294 -19.97 45.48 8.01
N ALA A 295 -18.75 45.99 8.13
CA ALA A 295 -17.86 46.28 7.01
C ALA A 295 -17.08 45.07 6.49
N PHE A 296 -17.06 43.93 7.20
CA PHE A 296 -16.24 42.78 6.85
C PHE A 296 -16.90 41.90 5.76
N ASP A 297 -16.24 41.80 4.61
CA ASP A 297 -16.69 40.99 3.46
C ASP A 297 -16.27 39.51 3.60
N GLY A 298 -16.77 38.85 4.64
CA GLY A 298 -16.46 37.45 4.94
C GLY A 298 -17.34 36.85 6.04
N HIS A 299 -17.04 35.62 6.45
CA HIS A 299 -17.83 34.96 7.49
C HIS A 299 -17.34 35.36 8.89
N VAL A 300 -18.21 35.98 9.66
CA VAL A 300 -17.90 36.48 11.00
C VAL A 300 -18.16 35.39 12.05
N ILE A 301 -17.13 35.04 12.82
CA ILE A 301 -17.20 33.98 13.84
C ILE A 301 -16.68 34.42 15.21
N SER A 302 -17.20 33.75 16.22
CA SER A 302 -16.61 33.73 17.56
C SER A 302 -16.50 32.30 18.05
N SER A 303 -15.26 31.79 18.14
CA SER A 303 -14.98 30.44 18.65
C SER A 303 -15.23 30.30 20.15
N VAL A 304 -15.43 31.41 20.88
CA VAL A 304 -15.75 31.38 22.33
C VAL A 304 -17.27 31.33 22.54
N THR A 305 -18.04 32.15 21.81
CA THR A 305 -19.50 32.18 21.96
C THR A 305 -20.21 31.16 21.07
N GLY A 306 -19.63 30.81 19.92
CA GLY A 306 -20.19 29.91 18.90
C GLY A 306 -20.92 30.61 17.78
N ARG A 307 -20.98 31.94 17.81
CA ARG A 307 -21.54 32.74 16.73
C ARG A 307 -20.87 32.39 15.40
N GLY A 308 -21.67 32.14 14.36
CA GLY A 308 -21.22 31.90 12.98
C GLY A 308 -20.54 30.55 12.72
N VAL A 309 -20.26 29.75 13.76
CA VAL A 309 -19.45 28.53 13.61
C VAL A 309 -20.17 27.45 12.79
N ALA A 310 -21.47 27.26 13.00
CA ALA A 310 -22.27 26.28 12.24
C ALA A 310 -22.36 26.65 10.75
N GLU A 311 -22.48 27.95 10.44
CA GLU A 311 -22.50 28.45 9.07
C GLU A 311 -21.16 28.18 8.37
N VAL A 312 -20.04 28.46 9.06
CA VAL A 312 -18.70 28.17 8.55
C VAL A 312 -18.46 26.68 8.31
N ILE A 313 -18.95 25.80 9.18
CA ILE A 313 -18.89 24.34 8.94
C ILE A 313 -19.62 23.98 7.64
N GLY A 314 -20.81 24.55 7.41
CA GLY A 314 -21.56 24.37 6.17
C GLY A 314 -20.80 24.88 4.93
N LYS A 315 -20.09 26.01 5.06
CA LYS A 315 -19.27 26.57 3.99
C LYS A 315 -18.03 25.72 3.68
N PHE A 316 -17.33 25.26 4.71
CA PHE A 316 -16.22 24.32 4.57
C PHE A 316 -16.67 23.06 3.85
N ARG A 317 -17.79 22.47 4.26
CA ARG A 317 -18.37 21.32 3.58
C ARG A 317 -18.60 21.61 2.09
N GLN A 318 -19.32 22.69 1.77
CA GLN A 318 -19.62 23.05 0.38
C GLN A 318 -18.34 23.20 -0.46
N ALA A 319 -17.34 23.90 0.07
CA ALA A 319 -16.06 24.09 -0.60
C ALA A 319 -15.28 22.77 -0.77
N VAL A 320 -15.30 21.90 0.23
CA VAL A 320 -14.66 20.57 0.16
C VAL A 320 -15.39 19.65 -0.82
N GLU A 321 -16.73 19.66 -0.84
CA GLU A 321 -17.54 18.91 -1.81
C GLU A 321 -17.26 19.39 -3.24
N LEU A 322 -17.23 20.71 -3.47
CA LEU A 322 -16.90 21.27 -4.78
C LEU A 322 -15.48 20.86 -5.21
N ALA A 323 -14.50 21.04 -4.34
CA ALA A 323 -13.11 20.64 -4.59
C ALA A 323 -12.91 19.11 -4.68
N ARG A 324 -13.86 18.30 -4.21
CA ARG A 324 -13.91 16.84 -4.45
C ARG A 324 -14.54 16.52 -5.80
N SER A 325 -15.51 17.31 -6.25
CA SER A 325 -16.24 17.10 -7.52
C SER A 325 -15.50 17.62 -8.77
N GLU A 326 -14.66 18.64 -8.63
CA GLU A 326 -13.87 19.22 -9.73
C GLU A 326 -12.65 18.37 -10.11
N ILE A 327 -12.25 17.45 -9.23
CA ILE A 327 -11.35 16.37 -9.60
C ILE A 327 -12.21 15.37 -10.38
N GLU A 328 -12.16 15.42 -11.72
CA GLU A 328 -12.56 14.29 -12.57
C GLU A 328 -12.06 13.02 -11.87
N GLU A 329 -12.92 12.04 -11.58
CA GLU A 329 -12.49 10.75 -11.05
C GLU A 329 -11.29 10.31 -11.90
N PRO A 330 -10.04 10.45 -11.40
CA PRO A 330 -8.93 10.02 -12.22
C PRO A 330 -9.16 8.52 -12.33
N GLU A 331 -9.11 7.96 -13.54
CA GLU A 331 -9.11 6.51 -13.70
C GLU A 331 -8.12 5.96 -12.68
N ALA A 332 -8.60 5.22 -11.69
CA ALA A 332 -7.83 4.82 -10.52
C ALA A 332 -6.50 4.19 -10.96
N TYR A 333 -5.41 4.98 -10.95
CA TYR A 333 -4.09 4.51 -11.33
C TYR A 333 -3.21 4.54 -10.08
N ALA A 334 -3.13 3.40 -9.39
CA ALA A 334 -2.05 3.19 -8.45
C ALA A 334 -0.74 3.21 -9.25
N VAL A 335 0.19 4.12 -8.89
CA VAL A 335 1.54 4.10 -9.47
C VAL A 335 2.23 2.83 -8.97
N TYR A 336 2.16 1.78 -9.78
CA TYR A 336 2.82 0.52 -9.50
C TYR A 336 4.27 0.58 -9.95
N ARG A 337 5.21 0.39 -9.02
CA ARG A 337 6.59 0.07 -9.39
C ARG A 337 6.73 -1.46 -9.47
N PRO A 338 6.95 -2.04 -10.66
CA PRO A 338 7.15 -3.47 -10.77
C PRO A 338 8.41 -3.89 -10.02
N VAL A 339 8.24 -4.86 -9.13
CA VAL A 339 9.37 -5.59 -8.53
C VAL A 339 9.99 -6.43 -9.65
N PRO A 340 11.32 -6.47 -9.82
CA PRO A 340 11.94 -7.25 -10.88
C PRO A 340 11.57 -8.74 -10.77
N GLU A 341 10.84 -9.26 -11.75
CA GLU A 341 10.57 -10.68 -11.90
C GLU A 341 11.76 -11.38 -12.57
N GLY A 342 12.13 -12.56 -12.07
CA GLY A 342 13.17 -13.39 -12.68
C GLY A 342 13.92 -14.28 -11.70
N ILE A 343 14.85 -15.05 -12.26
CA ILE A 343 15.77 -15.90 -11.49
C ILE A 343 17.05 -15.13 -11.23
N ARG A 344 17.49 -15.13 -9.98
CA ARG A 344 18.79 -14.59 -9.53
C ARG A 344 19.64 -15.73 -9.03
N VAL A 345 20.93 -15.69 -9.36
CA VAL A 345 21.92 -16.64 -8.86
C VAL A 345 22.81 -15.89 -7.87
N GLY A 346 22.96 -16.45 -6.68
CA GLY A 346 23.83 -15.94 -5.63
C GLY A 346 24.62 -17.07 -4.98
N ARG A 347 25.25 -16.76 -3.84
CA ARG A 347 25.86 -17.77 -2.96
C ARG A 347 25.21 -17.72 -1.59
N ASN A 348 24.99 -18.89 -1.00
CA ASN A 348 24.47 -19.01 0.37
C ASN A 348 25.59 -18.79 1.41
N SER A 349 25.25 -18.86 2.70
CA SER A 349 26.20 -18.71 3.82
C SER A 349 27.32 -19.75 3.86
N TYR A 350 27.13 -20.89 3.19
CA TYR A 350 28.12 -21.98 3.07
C TYR A 350 29.00 -21.83 1.83
N GLY A 351 28.79 -20.78 1.02
CA GLY A 351 29.53 -20.54 -0.21
C GLY A 351 29.07 -21.38 -1.39
N GLU A 352 27.98 -22.14 -1.28
CA GLU A 352 27.39 -22.92 -2.37
C GLU A 352 26.52 -22.03 -3.25
N TRP A 353 26.23 -22.45 -4.48
CA TRP A 353 25.35 -21.69 -5.37
C TRP A 353 23.91 -21.77 -4.88
N GLU A 354 23.19 -20.66 -5.01
CA GLU A 354 21.79 -20.56 -4.67
C GLU A 354 21.02 -19.89 -5.80
N VAL A 355 19.97 -20.56 -6.28
CA VAL A 355 19.06 -20.04 -7.30
C VAL A 355 17.81 -19.53 -6.60
N ILE A 356 17.62 -18.22 -6.65
CA ILE A 356 16.52 -17.50 -6.00
C ILE A 356 15.53 -17.07 -7.07
N GLY A 357 14.26 -17.44 -6.91
CA GLY A 357 13.20 -16.99 -7.79
C GLY A 357 11.94 -17.81 -7.63
N ARG A 358 10.79 -17.15 -7.68
CA ARG A 358 9.47 -17.76 -7.52
C ARG A 358 9.26 -18.94 -8.50
N GLU A 359 9.58 -18.74 -9.78
CA GLU A 359 9.44 -19.79 -10.80
C GLU A 359 10.46 -20.94 -10.63
N ALA A 360 11.66 -20.67 -10.11
CA ALA A 360 12.65 -21.72 -9.82
C ALA A 360 12.23 -22.60 -8.63
N LEU A 361 11.75 -21.99 -7.55
CA LEU A 361 11.20 -22.72 -6.39
C LEU A 361 10.01 -23.59 -6.80
N ARG A 362 9.15 -23.07 -7.67
CA ARG A 362 8.01 -23.84 -8.20
C ARG A 362 8.44 -24.98 -9.11
N ALA A 363 9.53 -24.83 -9.88
CA ALA A 363 10.02 -25.89 -10.76
C ALA A 363 10.46 -27.13 -9.98
N VAL A 364 11.02 -26.97 -8.78
CA VAL A 364 11.48 -28.07 -7.91
C VAL A 364 10.41 -28.57 -6.92
N ALA A 365 9.25 -27.91 -6.85
CA ALA A 365 8.17 -28.23 -5.93
C ALA A 365 7.34 -29.44 -6.43
N VAL A 366 7.92 -30.64 -6.40
CA VAL A 366 7.25 -31.90 -6.77
C VAL A 366 7.08 -32.83 -5.56
N SER A 367 6.10 -33.73 -5.61
CA SER A 367 5.74 -34.62 -4.50
C SER A 367 6.83 -35.61 -4.10
N ASP A 368 7.65 -36.03 -5.06
CA ASP A 368 8.68 -37.05 -4.88
C ASP A 368 9.84 -36.82 -5.86
N LEU A 369 10.95 -36.30 -5.34
CA LEU A 369 12.19 -36.07 -6.08
C LEU A 369 13.04 -37.34 -6.23
N THR A 370 12.68 -38.46 -5.60
CA THR A 370 13.38 -39.75 -5.79
C THR A 370 12.91 -40.48 -7.04
N ASN A 371 11.81 -40.02 -7.63
CA ASN A 371 11.23 -40.58 -8.84
C ASN A 371 12.00 -40.10 -10.09
N PRO A 372 12.55 -41.01 -10.92
CA PRO A 372 13.27 -40.64 -12.14
C PRO A 372 12.45 -39.77 -13.11
N ASP A 373 11.15 -40.07 -13.26
CA ASP A 373 10.27 -39.28 -14.15
C ASP A 373 10.05 -37.85 -13.62
N ALA A 374 10.08 -37.67 -12.30
CA ALA A 374 9.96 -36.36 -11.66
C ALA A 374 11.26 -35.57 -11.77
N LEU A 375 12.42 -36.22 -11.61
CA LEU A 375 13.73 -35.60 -11.82
C LEU A 375 13.91 -35.12 -13.26
N ASP A 376 13.59 -35.96 -14.24
CA ASP A 376 13.58 -35.58 -15.67
C ASP A 376 12.70 -34.34 -15.89
N TYR A 377 11.50 -34.33 -15.28
CA TYR A 377 10.56 -33.22 -15.39
C TYR A 377 11.11 -31.90 -14.80
N VAL A 378 11.73 -31.99 -13.62
CA VAL A 378 12.35 -30.83 -12.95
C VAL A 378 13.51 -30.30 -13.79
N HIS A 379 14.37 -31.18 -14.30
CA HIS A 379 15.50 -30.81 -15.15
C HIS A 379 15.05 -30.07 -16.41
N ASP A 380 14.08 -30.64 -17.16
CA ASP A 380 13.50 -30.00 -18.35
C ASP A 380 12.96 -28.60 -18.04
N ARG A 381 12.31 -28.44 -16.88
CA ARG A 381 11.69 -27.17 -16.46
C ARG A 381 12.71 -26.12 -16.04
N LEU A 382 13.75 -26.51 -15.31
CA LEU A 382 14.85 -25.60 -14.94
C LEU A 382 15.65 -25.16 -16.17
N GLY A 383 15.89 -26.05 -17.12
CA GLY A 383 16.52 -25.73 -18.40
C GLY A 383 15.69 -24.74 -19.22
N ALA A 384 14.37 -24.92 -19.28
CA ALA A 384 13.46 -23.98 -19.95
C ALA A 384 13.43 -22.58 -19.28
N LEU A 385 13.61 -22.53 -17.96
CA LEU A 385 13.76 -21.30 -17.20
C LEU A 385 15.14 -20.63 -17.37
N GLY A 386 16.10 -21.32 -18.00
CA GLY A 386 17.45 -20.80 -18.25
C GLY A 386 18.36 -20.82 -17.03
N VAL A 387 18.08 -21.69 -16.05
CA VAL A 387 18.87 -21.82 -14.82
C VAL A 387 20.33 -22.17 -15.14
N ASP A 388 20.57 -23.11 -16.05
CA ASP A 388 21.93 -23.51 -16.44
C ASP A 388 22.71 -22.35 -17.03
N LYS A 389 22.07 -21.55 -17.90
CA LYS A 389 22.68 -20.35 -18.49
C LYS A 389 22.98 -19.30 -17.43
N ALA A 390 22.11 -19.15 -16.42
CA ALA A 390 22.32 -18.21 -15.33
C ALA A 390 23.48 -18.64 -14.42
N LEU A 391 23.56 -19.94 -14.07
CA LEU A 391 24.65 -20.53 -13.29
C LEU A 391 25.99 -20.43 -14.02
N ALA A 392 26.02 -20.78 -15.32
CA ALA A 392 27.21 -20.64 -16.15
C ALA A 392 27.72 -19.19 -16.21
N ARG A 393 26.81 -18.22 -16.40
CA ARG A 393 27.16 -16.78 -16.39
C ARG A 393 27.65 -16.31 -15.02
N ALA A 394 27.15 -16.87 -13.94
CA ALA A 394 27.62 -16.58 -12.60
C ALA A 394 29.00 -17.21 -12.30
N GLY A 395 29.40 -18.22 -13.07
CA GLY A 395 30.70 -18.89 -12.98
C GLY A 395 30.67 -20.23 -12.24
N ALA A 396 29.52 -20.90 -12.18
CA ALA A 396 29.41 -22.25 -11.65
C ALA A 396 30.23 -23.25 -12.49
N ARG A 397 30.88 -24.19 -11.82
CA ARG A 397 31.71 -25.25 -12.42
C ARG A 397 31.11 -26.62 -12.17
N ASN A 398 31.43 -27.58 -13.04
CA ASN A 398 31.02 -28.97 -12.84
C ASN A 398 31.47 -29.44 -11.46
N GLY A 399 30.56 -30.04 -10.71
CA GLY A 399 30.80 -30.47 -9.34
C GLY A 399 30.43 -29.47 -8.25
N ASP A 400 30.06 -28.24 -8.62
CA ASP A 400 29.58 -27.28 -7.63
C ASP A 400 28.17 -27.66 -7.13
N VAL A 401 27.92 -27.51 -5.83
CA VAL A 401 26.59 -27.71 -5.24
C VAL A 401 25.70 -26.50 -5.51
N VAL A 402 24.49 -26.76 -6.02
CA VAL A 402 23.45 -25.77 -6.32
C VAL A 402 22.22 -26.05 -5.48
N ASN A 403 21.71 -25.00 -4.83
CA ASN A 403 20.53 -25.05 -3.99
C ASN A 403 19.37 -24.28 -4.63
N ILE A 404 18.17 -24.87 -4.61
CA ILE A 404 16.91 -24.24 -5.00
C ILE A 404 15.87 -24.58 -3.92
N GLY A 405 15.67 -23.67 -2.97
CA GLY A 405 14.82 -23.94 -1.81
C GLY A 405 15.31 -25.16 -1.03
N PRO A 406 14.48 -26.21 -0.82
CA PRO A 406 14.89 -27.41 -0.09
C PRO A 406 15.65 -28.43 -0.96
N MET A 407 15.78 -28.21 -2.26
CA MET A 407 16.47 -29.13 -3.18
C MET A 407 17.92 -28.71 -3.36
N SER A 408 18.84 -29.68 -3.29
CA SER A 408 20.26 -29.52 -3.61
C SER A 408 20.67 -30.53 -4.67
N PHE A 409 21.48 -30.11 -5.65
CA PHE A 409 22.03 -30.98 -6.68
C PHE A 409 23.43 -30.52 -7.10
N GLU A 410 24.17 -31.40 -7.76
CA GLU A 410 25.49 -31.12 -8.33
C GLU A 410 25.33 -30.52 -9.73
N TYR A 411 25.99 -29.39 -9.99
CA TYR A 411 25.95 -28.75 -11.30
C TYR A 411 26.76 -29.55 -12.31
N GLU A 412 26.13 -29.87 -13.44
CA GLU A 412 26.76 -30.42 -14.62
C GLU A 412 26.41 -29.53 -15.82
N SER A 413 27.42 -28.91 -16.43
CA SER A 413 27.24 -28.16 -17.68
C SER A 413 26.95 -29.15 -18.81
N GLY A 414 25.85 -28.93 -19.53
CA GLY A 414 25.42 -29.76 -20.67
C GLY A 414 26.35 -29.74 -21.90
N ASP A 415 27.56 -29.19 -21.77
CA ASP A 415 28.58 -29.08 -22.82
C ASP A 415 29.79 -29.99 -22.52
N GLU A 416 29.56 -31.27 -22.25
CA GLU A 416 30.57 -32.33 -22.50
C GLU A 416 29.93 -33.51 -23.23
N VAL A 417 29.57 -33.29 -24.50
CA VAL A 417 29.53 -34.40 -25.46
C VAL A 417 30.97 -34.79 -25.76
N ASN A 418 31.47 -35.77 -25.01
CA ASN A 418 32.70 -36.48 -25.31
C ASN A 418 32.58 -37.13 -26.70
N PHE A 419 33.11 -36.47 -27.75
CA PHE A 419 33.54 -37.16 -28.95
C PHE A 419 34.93 -37.76 -28.69
N ALA A 420 34.93 -38.91 -28.02
CA ALA A 420 36.05 -39.82 -28.07
C ALA A 420 35.52 -41.25 -28.00
N ASP A 421 34.96 -41.71 -29.13
CA ASP A 421 34.95 -43.14 -29.44
C ASP A 421 35.76 -43.37 -30.72
N GLY A 422 36.57 -44.42 -30.67
CA GLY A 422 37.84 -44.53 -31.39
C GLY A 422 37.79 -44.88 -32.88
N GLY A 423 38.98 -44.77 -33.49
CA GLY A 423 39.39 -45.67 -34.56
C GLY A 423 40.07 -45.01 -35.76
N ARG A 424 41.39 -44.83 -35.70
CA ARG A 424 42.36 -45.64 -36.48
C ARG A 424 43.77 -45.50 -35.94
#